data_AF-A0A961LZE3-F1
#
_entry.id   AF-A0A961LZE3-F1
#
_cell.length_a   1.000
_cell.length_b   1.000
_cell.length_c   1.000
_cell.angle_alpha   90.00
_cell.angle_beta   90.00
_cell.angle_gamma   90.00
#
_symmetry.space_group_name_H-M   'P 1'
#
loop_
_entity.id
_entity.type
_entity.pdbx_description
1 polymer ?
#
loop_
_entity_poly.entity_id
_entity_poly.type
_entity_poly.pdbx_seq_one_letter_code
_entity_poly.pdbx_strand_id
1 'polypeptide(L)'
;MKSLDSLDLTFTTLAVDADGIATLSLNRPDKRNALNAAMVDELIDIFTVIPRAGVRAVVLRAEGPHFCAGLDLVEHHAEDRSPEAFMHICLRWHEAFNKME
;
A
#
# COMPACT_ATOMS: atom_id res chain seq x y z
N MET A 1 -2.02 5.08 -19.44
CA MET A 1 -2.79 4.83 -18.21
C MET A 1 -2.17 3.61 -17.54
N LYS A 2 -1.84 3.64 -16.24
CA LYS A 2 -1.20 2.51 -15.54
C LYS A 2 -2.11 1.27 -15.60
N SER A 3 -1.54 0.10 -15.86
CA SER A 3 -2.16 -1.23 -15.71
C SER A 3 -1.52 -1.95 -14.53
N LEU A 4 -2.11 -3.07 -14.07
CA LEU A 4 -1.56 -3.82 -12.93
C LEU A 4 -0.12 -4.29 -13.21
N ASP A 5 0.16 -4.73 -14.43
CA ASP A 5 1.49 -5.22 -14.84
C ASP A 5 2.54 -4.10 -14.99
N SER A 6 2.11 -2.83 -14.98
CA SER A 6 3.00 -1.67 -15.11
C SER A 6 3.30 -0.99 -13.78
N LEU A 7 2.81 -1.54 -12.66
CA LEU A 7 3.04 -0.97 -11.33
C LEU A 7 4.45 -1.29 -10.85
N ASP A 8 5.13 -0.28 -10.33
CA ASP A 8 6.43 -0.43 -9.68
C ASP A 8 6.20 -0.69 -8.19
N LEU A 9 6.28 -1.97 -7.78
CA LEU A 9 5.95 -2.41 -6.43
C LEU A 9 7.21 -2.97 -5.76
N THR A 10 7.69 -2.26 -4.73
CA THR A 10 8.85 -2.66 -3.93
C THR A 10 8.41 -3.23 -2.58
N PHE A 11 7.41 -2.61 -1.95
CA PHE A 11 6.97 -2.91 -0.59
C PHE A 11 5.64 -3.65 -0.51
N THR A 12 5.03 -3.92 -1.66
CA THR A 12 3.83 -4.75 -1.82
C THR A 12 4.03 -5.77 -2.92
N THR A 13 3.24 -6.85 -2.90
CA THR A 13 3.13 -7.79 -4.03
C THR A 13 1.68 -7.96 -4.42
N LEU A 14 1.42 -8.14 -5.72
CA LEU A 14 0.08 -8.27 -6.26
C LEU A 14 0.03 -9.42 -7.26
N ALA A 15 -0.96 -10.29 -7.09
CA ALA A 15 -1.30 -11.34 -8.06
C ALA A 15 -2.82 -11.37 -8.25
N VAL A 16 -3.28 -11.63 -9.47
CA VAL A 16 -4.71 -11.77 -9.79
C VAL A 16 -4.94 -13.14 -10.40
N ASP A 17 -5.91 -13.89 -9.87
CA ASP A 17 -6.28 -15.21 -10.40
C ASP A 17 -7.30 -15.12 -11.55
N ALA A 18 -7.63 -16.29 -12.12
CA ALA A 18 -8.57 -16.39 -13.24
C ALA A 18 -10.02 -16.02 -12.88
N ASP A 19 -10.38 -16.05 -11.59
CA ASP A 19 -11.71 -15.67 -11.09
C ASP A 19 -11.80 -14.17 -10.76
N GLY A 20 -10.72 -13.42 -11.01
CA GLY A 20 -10.60 -11.99 -10.78
C GLY A 20 -10.38 -11.64 -9.31
N ILE A 21 -9.88 -12.56 -8.47
CA ILE A 21 -9.53 -12.29 -7.09
C ILE A 21 -8.07 -11.82 -7.03
N ALA A 22 -7.85 -10.60 -6.56
CA ALA A 22 -6.53 -10.04 -6.35
C ALA A 22 -6.02 -10.40 -4.94
N THR A 23 -4.83 -11.00 -4.84
CA THR A 23 -4.11 -11.15 -3.59
C THR A 23 -3.03 -10.07 -3.49
N LEU A 24 -3.25 -9.10 -2.61
CA LEU A 24 -2.31 -8.02 -2.30
C LEU A 24 -1.61 -8.33 -0.97
N SER A 25 -0.28 -8.39 -0.97
CA SER A 25 0.49 -8.68 0.24
C SER A 25 1.40 -7.52 0.61
N LEU A 26 1.33 -7.07 1.87
CA LEU A 26 2.33 -6.17 2.45
C LEU A 26 3.66 -6.93 2.57
N ASN A 27 4.75 -6.37 2.03
CA ASN A 27 6.03 -7.07 1.84
C ASN A 27 7.22 -6.36 2.50
N ARG A 28 7.09 -6.05 3.80
CA ARG A 28 8.19 -5.58 4.66
C ARG A 28 8.21 -6.36 5.99
N PRO A 29 8.31 -7.70 5.95
CA PRO A 29 8.17 -8.54 7.15
C PRO A 29 9.18 -8.20 8.26
N ASP A 30 10.42 -7.83 7.89
CA ASP A 30 11.47 -7.45 8.84
C ASP A 30 11.16 -6.15 9.62
N LYS A 31 10.22 -5.35 9.11
CA LYS A 31 9.69 -4.14 9.76
C LYS A 31 8.26 -4.35 10.27
N ARG A 32 7.80 -5.60 10.39
CA ARG A 32 6.42 -5.96 10.75
C ARG A 32 5.39 -5.24 9.85
N ASN A 33 5.75 -5.05 8.59
CA ASN A 33 4.93 -4.40 7.58
C ASN A 33 4.49 -2.97 7.96
N ALA A 34 5.34 -2.23 8.70
CA ALA A 34 5.10 -0.82 8.94
C ALA A 34 5.06 -0.03 7.61
N LEU A 35 4.09 0.88 7.50
CA LEU A 35 3.80 1.64 6.29
C LEU A 35 4.70 2.88 6.24
N ASN A 36 5.69 2.84 5.36
CA ASN A 36 6.51 4.00 5.00
C ASN A 36 5.84 4.80 3.87
N ALA A 37 6.35 5.99 3.55
CA ALA A 37 5.73 6.85 2.54
C ALA A 37 5.61 6.17 1.16
N ALA A 38 6.63 5.43 0.73
CA ALA A 38 6.63 4.74 -0.56
C ALA A 38 5.58 3.62 -0.64
N MET A 39 5.40 2.84 0.42
CA MET A 39 4.40 1.78 0.45
C MET A 39 2.96 2.32 0.44
N VAL A 40 2.72 3.50 1.02
CA VAL A 40 1.44 4.21 0.89
C VAL A 40 1.17 4.59 -0.56
N ASP A 41 2.21 4.97 -1.31
CA ASP A 41 2.10 5.33 -2.72
C ASP A 41 1.78 4.13 -3.61
N GLU A 42 2.41 2.99 -3.32
CA GLU A 42 2.06 1.73 -3.96
C GLU A 42 0.59 1.37 -3.73
N LEU A 43 0.07 1.54 -2.51
CA LEU A 43 -1.35 1.32 -2.22
C LEU A 43 -2.25 2.27 -3.01
N ILE A 44 -1.92 3.56 -3.09
CA ILE A 44 -2.66 4.54 -3.91
C ILE A 44 -2.70 4.08 -5.38
N ASP A 45 -1.56 3.67 -5.93
CA ASP A 45 -1.43 3.23 -7.31
C ASP A 45 -2.24 1.96 -7.58
N ILE A 46 -2.12 0.94 -6.73
CA ILE A 46 -2.84 -0.32 -6.83
C ILE A 46 -4.35 -0.08 -6.81
N PHE A 47 -4.87 0.61 -5.78
CA PHE A 47 -6.30 0.84 -5.64
C PHE A 47 -6.85 1.86 -6.65
N THR A 48 -6.00 2.66 -7.30
CA THR A 48 -6.41 3.47 -8.46
C THR A 48 -6.64 2.63 -9.72
N VAL A 49 -5.89 1.54 -9.89
CA VAL A 49 -5.96 0.69 -11.10
C VAL A 49 -7.00 -0.42 -10.98
N ILE A 50 -7.13 -1.03 -9.78
CA ILE A 50 -8.02 -2.17 -9.50
C ILE A 50 -9.43 -2.03 -10.09
N PRO A 51 -10.16 -0.90 -9.92
CA PRO A 51 -11.54 -0.77 -10.43
C PRO A 51 -11.68 -0.91 -11.95
N ARG A 52 -10.59 -0.71 -12.70
CA ARG A 52 -10.56 -0.79 -14.17
C ARG A 52 -9.93 -2.08 -14.69
N ALA A 53 -9.43 -2.93 -13.80
CA ALA A 53 -8.64 -4.11 -14.13
C ALA A 53 -9.44 -5.43 -14.12
N GLY A 54 -10.76 -5.38 -13.96
CA GLY A 54 -11.61 -6.57 -13.89
C GLY A 54 -11.49 -7.37 -12.58
N VAL A 55 -10.79 -6.82 -11.58
CA VAL A 55 -10.69 -7.39 -10.23
C VAL A 55 -12.05 -7.28 -9.53
N ARG A 56 -12.51 -8.39 -8.97
CA ARG A 56 -13.81 -8.53 -8.29
C ARG A 56 -13.73 -8.43 -6.78
N ALA A 57 -12.61 -8.86 -6.21
CA ALA A 57 -12.36 -8.77 -4.78
C ALA A 57 -10.84 -8.72 -4.53
N VAL A 58 -10.47 -8.13 -3.39
CA VAL A 58 -9.07 -8.06 -2.95
C VAL A 58 -8.94 -8.80 -1.62
N VAL A 59 -8.04 -9.78 -1.57
CA VAL A 59 -7.53 -10.35 -0.32
C VAL A 59 -6.30 -9.54 0.06
N LEU A 60 -6.45 -8.68 1.07
CA LEU A 60 -5.33 -7.96 1.67
C LEU A 60 -4.70 -8.82 2.76
N ARG A 61 -3.45 -9.22 2.56
CA ARG A 61 -2.65 -10.00 3.51
C ARG A 61 -1.28 -9.38 3.72
N ALA A 62 -0.43 -10.04 4.49
CA ALA A 62 0.94 -9.60 4.72
C ALA A 62 1.90 -10.79 4.70
N GLU A 63 3.15 -10.53 4.31
CA GLU A 63 4.25 -11.46 4.46
C GLU A 63 4.76 -11.46 5.91
N GLY A 64 5.14 -12.63 6.41
CA GLY A 64 5.59 -12.82 7.79
C GLY A 64 4.46 -12.92 8.83
N PRO A 65 4.80 -12.93 10.14
CA PRO A 65 3.88 -13.32 11.20
C PRO A 65 2.93 -12.20 11.67
N HIS A 66 3.06 -10.98 11.15
CA HIS A 66 2.31 -9.81 11.60
C HIS A 66 1.69 -9.10 10.40
N PHE A 67 0.43 -8.70 10.52
CA PHE A 67 -0.27 -7.99 9.45
C PHE A 67 0.39 -6.63 9.13
N CYS A 68 0.31 -5.66 10.06
CA CYS A 68 0.88 -4.33 9.90
C CYS A 68 1.06 -3.68 11.28
N ALA A 69 2.22 -3.04 11.51
CA ALA A 69 2.51 -2.32 12.75
C ALA A 69 2.04 -0.85 12.75
N GLY A 70 1.38 -0.40 11.68
CA GLY A 70 0.94 0.99 11.50
C GLY A 70 2.00 1.85 10.79
N LEU A 71 2.10 3.13 11.17
CA LEU A 71 3.10 4.07 10.64
C LEU A 71 4.54 3.55 10.84
N ASP A 72 5.40 3.71 9.85
CA ASP A 72 6.85 3.51 10.02
C ASP A 72 7.43 4.62 10.92
N LEU A 73 7.51 4.32 12.23
CA LEU A 73 8.02 5.25 13.23
C LEU A 73 9.52 5.54 13.07
N VAL A 74 10.29 4.64 12.46
CA VAL A 74 11.71 4.86 12.21
C VAL A 74 11.88 5.88 11.09
N GLU A 75 11.15 5.73 9.99
CA GLU A 75 11.12 6.73 8.92
C GLU A 75 10.59 8.08 9.46
N HIS A 76 9.49 8.06 10.21
CA HIS A 76 8.92 9.28 10.78
C HIS A 76 9.88 10.06 11.66
N HIS A 77 10.62 9.36 12.52
CA HIS A 77 11.63 9.98 13.36
C HIS A 77 12.82 10.51 12.55
N ALA A 78 13.31 9.75 11.57
CA ALA A 78 14.50 10.11 10.79
C ALA A 78 14.28 11.34 9.89
N GLU A 79 13.07 11.51 9.37
CA GLU A 79 12.72 12.59 8.45
C GLU A 79 12.44 13.94 9.16
N ASP A 80 12.38 13.96 10.50
CA ASP A 80 12.17 15.16 11.34
C ASP A 80 11.13 16.15 10.76
N ARG A 81 9.94 15.61 10.46
CA ARG A 81 8.94 16.31 9.65
C ARG A 81 8.29 17.46 10.42
N SER A 82 8.09 18.58 9.73
CA SER A 82 7.22 19.65 10.23
C SER A 82 5.76 19.17 10.34
N PRO A 83 4.90 19.85 11.13
CA PRO A 83 3.47 19.52 11.20
C PRO A 83 2.77 19.55 9.83
N GLU A 84 3.11 20.51 8.96
CA GLU A 84 2.58 20.62 7.60
C GLU A 84 3.02 19.43 6.74
N ALA A 85 4.30 19.08 6.78
CA ALA A 85 4.83 17.93 6.04
C ALA A 85 4.18 16.62 6.50
N PHE A 86 3.96 16.44 7.80
CA PHE A 86 3.26 15.27 8.32
C PHE A 86 1.78 15.25 7.96
N MET A 87 1.11 16.41 7.94
CA MET A 87 -0.27 16.52 7.45
C MET A 87 -0.38 16.07 5.99
N HIS A 88 0.58 16.44 5.13
CA HIS A 88 0.62 15.93 3.76
C HIS A 88 0.79 14.40 3.68
N ILE A 89 1.59 13.80 4.58
CA ILE A 89 1.64 12.34 4.70
C ILE A 89 0.26 11.79 5.06
N CYS A 90 -0.43 12.36 6.05
CA CYS A 90 -1.79 11.92 6.41
C CYS A 90 -2.76 12.02 5.23
N LEU A 91 -2.71 13.07 4.41
CA LEU A 91 -3.58 13.18 3.22
C LEU A 91 -3.37 12.04 2.22
N ARG A 92 -2.13 11.58 2.05
CA ARG A 92 -1.82 10.42 1.18
C ARG A 92 -2.35 9.12 1.76
N TRP A 93 -2.24 8.94 3.08
CA TRP A 93 -2.87 7.81 3.76
C TRP A 93 -4.39 7.79 3.56
N HIS A 94 -5.03 8.95 3.71
CA HIS A 94 -6.47 9.07 3.43
C HIS A 94 -6.79 8.78 1.97
N GLU A 95 -5.98 9.27 1.01
CA GLU A 95 -6.17 8.94 -0.40
C GLU A 95 -6.10 7.43 -0.66
N ALA A 96 -5.12 6.73 -0.09
CA ALA A 96 -4.98 5.29 -0.22
C ALA A 96 -6.23 4.57 0.30
N PHE A 97 -6.68 4.91 1.50
CA PHE A 97 -7.78 4.21 2.16
C PHE A 97 -9.15 4.57 1.57
N ASN A 98 -9.37 5.81 1.14
CA ASN A 98 -10.60 6.20 0.46
C ASN A 98 -10.79 5.46 -0.87
N LYS A 99 -9.70 5.02 -1.53
CA LYS A 99 -9.77 4.22 -2.75
C LYS A 99 -10.05 2.73 -2.50
N MET A 100 -9.98 2.28 -1.24
CA MET A 100 -10.30 0.90 -0.87
C MET A 100 -11.81 0.68 -0.69
N GLU A 101 -12.58 1.77 -0.53
CA GLU A 101 -14.05 1.78 -0.52
C GLU A 101 -14.63 1.67 -1.93
#